data_AF-A0A6G0QWB9-F1
#
_entry.id   AF-A0A6G0QWB9-F1
#
_cell.length_a   1.000
_cell.length_b   1.000
_cell.length_c   1.000
_cell.angle_alpha   90.00
_cell.angle_beta   90.00
_cell.angle_gamma   90.00
#
_symmetry.space_group_name_H-M   'P 1'
#
loop_
_entity.id
_entity.type
_entity.pdbx_description
1 polymer ?
#
loop_
_entity_poly.entity_id
_entity_poly.type
_entity_poly.pdbx_seq_one_letter_code
_entity_poly.pdbx_strand_id
1 'polypeptide(L)'
;MLEFITTTPLKSSTKAVADALWAALVSRAAKGPEPNSLQATLAFNVDYCGTSIRFDKFHFLRKFEEEGRVVIIWSDCLLLSSSRQLQYRTLGYTVISPAEVNPSTECVVHTELKLQMEFGGELPPKGLEETYNMALGALGRLLRGFWNAEQNRMLSESERVVE
;
A
#
# COMPACT_ATOMS: atom_id res chain seq x y z
N MET A 1 -6.29 14.94 -2.48
CA MET A 1 -5.19 13.94 -2.54
C MET A 1 -4.62 13.77 -1.14
N LEU A 2 -4.27 12.55 -0.76
CA LEU A 2 -3.56 12.27 0.50
C LEU A 2 -2.25 11.57 0.16
N GLU A 3 -1.16 12.00 0.80
CA GLU A 3 0.15 11.37 0.67
C GLU A 3 0.53 10.72 2.00
N PHE A 4 1.16 9.55 1.91
CA PHE A 4 1.65 8.79 3.03
C PHE A 4 3.09 8.40 2.76
N ILE A 5 3.98 8.80 3.67
CA ILE A 5 5.42 8.56 3.57
C ILE A 5 5.87 7.93 4.87
N THR A 6 6.62 6.85 4.75
CA THR A 6 7.23 6.15 5.89
C THR A 6 8.67 5.77 5.59
N THR A 7 9.50 5.83 6.64
CA THR A 7 10.87 5.36 6.60
C THR A 7 11.09 4.50 7.84
N THR A 8 11.51 3.26 7.64
CA THR A 8 11.68 2.27 8.71
C THR A 8 13.10 1.71 8.63
N PRO A 9 14.02 2.10 9.53
CA PRO A 9 15.33 1.47 9.63
C PRO A 9 15.18 0.08 10.27
N LEU A 10 15.88 -0.92 9.72
CA LEU A 10 15.82 -2.30 10.17
C LEU A 10 17.24 -2.87 10.34
N LYS A 11 17.43 -3.68 11.40
CA LYS A 11 18.67 -4.40 11.67
C LYS A 11 18.68 -5.73 10.93
N SER A 12 18.48 -5.68 9.62
CA SER A 12 18.45 -6.85 8.74
C SER A 12 18.92 -6.47 7.34
N SER A 13 19.50 -7.42 6.63
CA SER A 13 19.96 -7.19 5.25
C SER A 13 18.79 -6.87 4.31
N THR A 14 19.06 -6.08 3.27
CA THR A 14 18.09 -5.73 2.22
C THR A 14 17.39 -6.97 1.65
N LYS A 15 18.15 -8.05 1.41
CA LYS A 15 17.62 -9.29 0.85
C LYS A 15 16.64 -9.98 1.81
N ALA A 16 17.01 -10.12 3.08
CA ALA A 16 16.17 -10.79 4.07
C ALA A 16 14.82 -10.06 4.23
N VAL A 17 14.87 -8.73 4.33
CA VAL A 17 13.66 -7.90 4.47
C VAL A 17 12.81 -7.96 3.20
N ALA A 18 13.43 -7.89 2.01
CA ALA A 18 12.71 -7.98 0.74
C ALA A 18 12.01 -9.34 0.57
N ASP A 19 12.70 -10.43 0.90
CA ASP A 19 12.15 -11.77 0.79
C ASP A 19 11.00 -11.98 1.81
N ALA A 20 11.15 -11.51 3.04
CA ALA A 20 10.12 -11.58 4.07
C ALA A 20 8.87 -10.75 3.72
N LEU A 21 9.07 -9.49 3.28
CA LEU A 21 7.97 -8.63 2.84
C LEU A 21 7.24 -9.23 1.64
N TRP A 22 7.99 -9.70 0.63
CA TRP A 22 7.39 -10.32 -0.55
C TRP A 22 6.62 -11.59 -0.20
N ALA A 23 7.15 -12.44 0.67
CA ALA A 23 6.46 -13.65 1.15
C ALA A 23 5.14 -13.31 1.85
N ALA A 24 5.12 -12.28 2.70
CA ALA A 24 3.90 -11.80 3.35
C ALA A 24 2.86 -11.33 2.32
N LEU A 25 3.29 -10.66 1.24
CA LEU A 25 2.40 -10.20 0.17
C LEU A 25 1.87 -11.36 -0.69
N VAL A 26 2.72 -12.34 -1.02
CA VAL A 26 2.33 -13.57 -1.72
C VAL A 26 1.25 -14.33 -0.96
N SER A 27 1.30 -14.34 0.39
CA SER A 27 0.28 -15.02 1.20
C SER A 27 -1.13 -14.39 1.09
N ARG A 28 -1.21 -13.13 0.61
CA ARG A 28 -2.44 -12.33 0.56
C ARG A 28 -2.99 -12.13 -0.86
N ALA A 29 -2.25 -12.53 -1.90
CA ALA A 29 -2.58 -12.23 -3.28
C ALA A 29 -2.20 -13.37 -4.23
N ALA A 30 -2.94 -13.50 -5.34
CA ALA A 30 -2.62 -14.46 -6.37
C ALA A 30 -1.48 -13.94 -7.27
N LYS A 31 -0.79 -14.86 -7.95
CA LYS A 31 0.21 -14.49 -8.96
C LYS A 31 -0.46 -13.69 -10.09
N GLY A 32 0.14 -12.55 -10.42
CA GLY A 32 -0.32 -11.69 -11.51
C GLY A 32 0.18 -12.16 -12.89
N PRO A 33 -0.26 -11.48 -13.96
CA PRO A 33 0.12 -11.84 -15.34
C PRO A 33 1.58 -11.51 -15.66
N GLU A 34 2.17 -10.53 -14.97
CA GLU A 34 3.54 -10.08 -15.19
C GLU A 34 4.53 -10.85 -14.29
N PRO A 35 5.81 -10.98 -14.69
CA PRO A 35 6.86 -11.50 -13.83
C PRO A 35 6.95 -10.71 -12.52
N ASN A 36 7.13 -11.42 -11.41
CA ASN A 36 7.21 -10.82 -10.06
C ASN A 36 6.03 -9.89 -9.74
N SER A 37 4.84 -10.20 -10.23
CA SER A 37 3.62 -9.47 -9.91
C SER A 37 2.62 -10.29 -9.11
N LEU A 38 1.84 -9.59 -8.31
CA LEU A 38 0.72 -10.13 -7.55
C LEU A 38 -0.53 -9.31 -7.84
N GLN A 39 -1.68 -9.98 -7.79
CA GLN A 39 -2.98 -9.35 -7.92
C GLN A 39 -3.99 -9.93 -6.95
N ALA A 40 -4.88 -9.09 -6.45
CA ALA A 40 -5.99 -9.52 -5.63
C ALA A 40 -7.23 -8.66 -5.92
N THR A 41 -8.40 -9.30 -5.92
CA THR A 41 -9.67 -8.61 -5.88
C THR A 41 -10.26 -8.80 -4.49
N LEU A 42 -10.58 -7.70 -3.83
CA LEU A 42 -11.06 -7.67 -2.45
C LEU A 42 -12.32 -6.82 -2.40
N ALA A 43 -13.28 -7.18 -1.57
CA ALA A 43 -14.39 -6.30 -1.24
C ALA A 43 -14.35 -6.00 0.26
N PHE A 44 -14.51 -4.73 0.62
CA PHE A 44 -14.52 -4.34 2.03
C PHE A 44 -15.50 -3.19 2.27
N ASN A 45 -15.94 -3.08 3.52
CA ASN A 45 -16.80 -2.01 3.95
C ASN A 45 -16.00 -1.00 4.76
N VAL A 46 -16.34 0.26 4.60
CA VAL A 46 -15.81 1.38 5.37
C VAL A 46 -16.97 1.99 6.13
N ASP A 47 -16.95 1.86 7.45
CA ASP A 47 -17.93 2.49 8.31
C ASP A 47 -17.58 3.97 8.51
N TYR A 48 -18.55 4.83 8.21
CA TYR A 48 -18.40 6.27 8.31
C TYR A 48 -19.72 6.93 8.69
N CYS A 49 -19.72 7.70 9.79
CA CYS A 49 -20.87 8.44 10.30
C CYS A 49 -22.17 7.60 10.39
N GLY A 50 -22.06 6.35 10.84
CA GLY A 50 -23.20 5.42 10.96
C GLY A 50 -23.66 4.79 9.64
N THR A 51 -22.99 5.06 8.52
CA THR A 51 -23.23 4.42 7.22
C THR A 51 -22.07 3.50 6.86
N SER A 52 -22.36 2.32 6.33
CA SER A 52 -21.34 1.39 5.83
C SER A 52 -21.24 1.50 4.31
N ILE A 53 -20.05 1.86 3.81
CA ILE A 53 -19.80 2.07 2.38
C ILE A 53 -18.99 0.90 1.85
N ARG A 54 -19.54 0.17 0.86
CA ARG A 54 -18.86 -0.96 0.23
C ARG A 54 -17.96 -0.50 -0.92
N PHE A 55 -16.71 -0.97 -0.90
CA PHE A 55 -15.74 -0.80 -1.97
C PHE A 55 -15.33 -2.16 -2.55
N ASP A 56 -15.24 -2.21 -3.87
CA ASP A 56 -14.56 -3.28 -4.59
C ASP A 56 -13.16 -2.79 -4.96
N LYS A 57 -12.15 -3.49 -4.50
CA LYS A 57 -10.74 -3.17 -4.67
C LYS A 57 -10.09 -4.15 -5.63
N PHE A 58 -9.42 -3.61 -6.63
CA PHE A 58 -8.39 -4.30 -7.39
C PHE A 58 -7.02 -3.85 -6.87
N HIS A 59 -6.21 -4.82 -6.44
CA HIS A 59 -4.87 -4.62 -5.91
C HIS A 59 -3.87 -5.22 -6.89
N PHE A 60 -2.86 -4.44 -7.28
CA PHE A 60 -1.74 -4.89 -8.09
C PHE A 60 -0.42 -4.51 -7.45
N LEU A 61 0.50 -5.47 -7.41
CA LEU A 61 1.86 -5.31 -6.92
C LEU A 61 2.85 -5.79 -7.96
N ARG A 62 4.02 -5.16 -8.01
CA ARG A 62 5.14 -5.66 -8.79
C ARG A 62 6.47 -5.41 -8.10
N LYS A 63 7.30 -6.46 -8.00
CA LYS A 63 8.65 -6.40 -7.44
C LYS A 63 9.69 -6.27 -8.55
N PHE A 64 10.65 -5.38 -8.33
CA PHE A 64 11.84 -5.16 -9.14
C PHE A 64 13.08 -5.34 -8.27
N GLU A 65 14.01 -6.16 -8.74
CA GLU A 65 15.33 -6.32 -8.12
C GLU A 65 16.30 -5.48 -8.94
N GLU A 66 16.87 -4.46 -8.30
CA GLU A 66 17.83 -3.54 -8.91
C GLU A 66 19.19 -3.70 -8.23
N GLU A 67 20.23 -3.13 -8.82
CA GLU A 67 21.56 -3.16 -8.21
C GLU A 67 21.53 -2.46 -6.84
N GLY A 68 21.77 -3.24 -5.78
CA GLY A 68 21.83 -2.74 -4.42
C GLY A 68 20.48 -2.39 -3.78
N ARG A 69 19.33 -2.62 -4.42
CA ARG A 69 18.01 -2.33 -3.80
C ARG A 69 16.87 -3.18 -4.37
N VAL A 70 15.77 -3.25 -3.64
CA VAL A 70 14.52 -3.86 -4.12
C VAL A 70 13.42 -2.81 -4.11
N VAL A 71 12.66 -2.73 -5.20
CA VAL A 71 11.54 -1.81 -5.36
C VAL A 71 10.25 -2.61 -5.51
N ILE A 72 9.22 -2.26 -4.75
CA ILE A 72 7.87 -2.81 -4.87
C ILE A 72 6.93 -1.68 -5.27
N ILE A 73 6.27 -1.80 -6.42
CA ILE A 73 5.25 -0.86 -6.85
C ILE A 73 3.88 -1.33 -6.34
N TRP A 74 3.10 -0.38 -5.85
CA TRP A 74 1.75 -0.54 -5.35
C TRP A 74 0.77 0.20 -6.26
N SER A 75 -0.25 -0.49 -6.75
CA SER A 75 -1.30 0.11 -7.57
C SER A 75 -2.66 -0.47 -7.18
N ASP A 76 -3.49 0.35 -6.56
CA ASP A 76 -4.85 0.00 -6.19
C ASP A 76 -5.87 0.80 -7.00
N CYS A 77 -6.95 0.14 -7.37
CA CYS A 77 -8.17 0.76 -7.84
C CYS A 77 -9.32 0.37 -6.91
N LEU A 78 -9.97 1.36 -6.31
CA LEU A 78 -11.07 1.22 -5.37
C LEU A 78 -12.32 1.79 -6.02
N LEU A 79 -13.28 0.92 -6.30
CA LEU A 79 -14.54 1.28 -6.92
C LEU A 79 -15.63 1.30 -5.86
N LEU A 80 -16.40 2.38 -5.82
CA LEU A 80 -17.59 2.45 -4.99
C LEU A 80 -18.67 1.56 -5.62
N SER A 81 -19.09 0.49 -4.94
CA SER A 81 -20.00 -0.49 -5.56
C SER A 81 -21.36 0.10 -5.95
N SER A 82 -21.82 1.14 -5.26
CA SER A 82 -23.08 1.84 -5.53
C SER A 82 -23.00 2.87 -6.66
N SER A 83 -21.79 3.30 -7.05
CA SER A 83 -21.57 4.28 -8.11
C SER A 83 -20.30 3.92 -8.87
N ARG A 84 -20.46 3.27 -10.03
CA ARG A 84 -19.33 2.90 -10.91
C ARG A 84 -18.58 4.11 -11.51
N GLN A 85 -19.04 5.33 -11.21
CA GLN A 85 -18.44 6.58 -11.70
C GLN A 85 -17.35 7.12 -10.77
N LEU A 86 -17.33 6.67 -9.50
CA LEU A 86 -16.36 7.13 -8.51
C LEU A 86 -15.28 6.07 -8.28
N GLN A 87 -14.03 6.46 -8.54
CA GLN A 87 -12.87 5.62 -8.33
C GLN A 87 -11.90 6.32 -7.39
N TYR A 88 -11.25 5.55 -6.52
CA TYR A 88 -10.06 6.01 -5.81
C TYR A 88 -8.88 5.17 -6.28
N ARG A 89 -7.77 5.84 -6.52
CA ARG A 89 -6.51 5.18 -6.86
C ARG A 89 -5.50 5.39 -5.75
N THR A 90 -4.85 4.29 -5.39
CA THR A 90 -3.62 4.35 -4.60
C THR A 90 -2.47 4.00 -5.52
N LEU A 91 -1.49 4.89 -5.65
CA LEU A 91 -0.25 4.63 -6.37
C LEU A 91 0.92 4.88 -5.43
N GLY A 92 1.92 4.02 -5.47
CA GLY A 92 3.11 4.23 -4.68
C GLY A 92 4.17 3.20 -4.88
N TYR A 93 5.24 3.33 -4.11
CA TYR A 93 6.37 2.43 -4.13
C TYR A 93 6.93 2.22 -2.73
N THR A 94 7.53 1.07 -2.53
CA THR A 94 8.42 0.76 -1.41
C THR A 94 9.81 0.50 -1.97
N VAL A 95 10.82 1.20 -1.45
CA VAL A 95 12.24 0.95 -1.71
C VAL A 95 12.85 0.34 -0.47
N ILE A 96 13.55 -0.77 -0.65
CA ILE A 96 14.36 -1.41 0.38
C ILE A 96 15.81 -1.27 -0.07
N SER A 97 16.59 -0.51 0.68
CA SER A 97 17.99 -0.22 0.36
C SER A 97 18.90 -0.42 1.58
N PRO A 98 20.20 -0.73 1.38
CA PRO A 98 21.18 -0.79 2.45
C PRO A 98 21.19 0.49 3.31
N ALA A 99 21.45 0.35 4.60
CA ALA A 99 21.69 1.49 5.48
C ALA A 99 23.07 2.09 5.20
N GLU A 100 23.25 3.39 5.44
CA GLU A 100 24.53 4.08 5.22
C GLU A 100 25.66 3.56 6.14
N VAL A 101 25.32 3.19 7.37
CA VAL A 101 26.30 2.82 8.40
C VAL A 101 26.75 1.37 8.24
N ASN A 102 25.81 0.42 8.20
CA ASN A 102 26.09 -1.03 8.13
C ASN A 102 25.35 -1.69 6.94
N PRO A 103 25.75 -1.40 5.69
CA PRO A 103 24.97 -1.77 4.48
C PRO A 103 24.80 -3.28 4.26
N SER A 104 25.64 -4.12 4.87
CA SER A 104 25.56 -5.58 4.75
C SER A 104 24.54 -6.22 5.71
N THR A 105 24.27 -5.59 6.85
CA THR A 105 23.46 -6.15 7.95
C THR A 105 22.27 -5.30 8.33
N GLU A 106 22.17 -4.08 7.81
CA GLU A 106 21.10 -3.13 8.10
C GLU A 106 20.56 -2.55 6.79
N CYS A 107 19.26 -2.27 6.78
CA CYS A 107 18.59 -1.66 5.64
C CYS A 107 17.56 -0.62 6.08
N VAL A 108 17.12 0.18 5.12
CA VAL A 108 16.07 1.17 5.27
C VAL A 108 14.95 0.82 4.30
N VAL A 109 13.74 0.69 4.85
CA VAL A 109 12.50 0.53 4.08
C VAL A 109 11.82 1.88 3.99
N HIS A 110 11.76 2.43 2.79
CA HIS A 110 11.08 3.69 2.50
C HIS A 110 9.85 3.43 1.65
N THR A 111 8.68 3.91 2.07
CA THR A 111 7.43 3.75 1.32
C THR A 111 6.77 5.09 1.10
N GLU A 112 6.41 5.38 -0.14
CA GLU A 112 5.59 6.53 -0.54
C GLU A 112 4.33 6.07 -1.24
N LEU A 113 3.18 6.62 -0.83
CA LEU A 113 1.88 6.31 -1.42
C LEU A 113 1.04 7.56 -1.56
N LYS A 114 0.31 7.63 -2.66
CA LYS A 114 -0.64 8.69 -2.98
C LYS A 114 -2.01 8.08 -3.15
N LEU A 115 -2.97 8.55 -2.37
CA LEU A 115 -4.38 8.26 -2.52
C LEU A 115 -5.06 9.46 -3.19
N GLN A 116 -5.65 9.22 -4.35
CA GLN A 116 -6.36 10.24 -5.10
C GLN A 116 -7.72 9.73 -5.54
N MET A 117 -8.65 10.66 -5.70
CA MET A 117 -9.95 10.40 -6.30
C MET A 117 -9.84 10.63 -7.80
N GLU A 118 -10.38 9.72 -8.59
CA GLU A 118 -10.52 9.83 -10.03
C GLU A 118 -12.00 9.71 -10.41
N PHE A 119 -12.47 10.61 -11.26
CA PHE A 119 -13.80 10.52 -11.85
C PHE A 119 -13.71 9.79 -13.18
N GLY A 120 -14.53 8.75 -13.35
CA GLY A 120 -14.61 8.00 -14.61
C GLY A 120 -15.37 8.72 -15.73
N GLY A 121 -15.64 10.04 -15.61
CA GLY A 121 -16.50 10.83 -16.50
C GLY A 121 -16.40 12.34 -16.25
N GLU A 122 -17.41 13.12 -16.68
CA GLU A 122 -17.50 14.56 -16.40
C GLU A 122 -17.51 14.86 -14.89
N LEU A 123 -17.07 16.07 -14.54
CA LEU A 123 -16.94 16.61 -13.18
C LEU A 123 -18.04 16.14 -12.21
N PRO A 124 -17.71 15.95 -10.92
CA PRO A 124 -18.67 15.49 -9.93
C PRO A 124 -19.96 16.31 -9.98
N PRO A 125 -21.14 15.67 -9.89
CA PRO A 125 -22.39 16.39 -9.72
C PRO A 125 -22.25 17.37 -8.56
N LYS A 126 -22.62 18.64 -8.79
CA LYS A 126 -22.54 19.70 -7.77
C LYS A 126 -23.22 19.22 -6.49
N GLY A 127 -22.52 19.30 -5.36
CA GLY A 127 -23.03 18.93 -4.03
C GLY A 127 -22.55 17.58 -3.48
N LEU A 128 -21.74 16.79 -4.21
CA LEU A 128 -21.19 15.52 -3.71
C LEU A 128 -19.75 15.63 -3.18
N GLU A 129 -19.13 16.81 -3.27
CA GLU A 129 -17.73 17.06 -2.87
C GLU A 129 -17.46 16.73 -1.40
N GLU A 130 -18.38 17.05 -0.50
CA GLU A 130 -18.27 16.71 0.93
C GLU A 130 -18.24 15.19 1.12
N THR A 131 -19.16 14.46 0.49
CA THR A 131 -19.21 12.99 0.55
C THR A 131 -17.92 12.36 0.05
N TYR A 132 -17.33 12.91 -1.01
CA TYR A 132 -16.06 12.44 -1.55
C TYR A 132 -14.88 12.70 -0.64
N ASN A 133 -14.78 13.92 -0.10
CA ASN A 133 -13.73 14.26 0.87
C ASN A 133 -13.84 13.40 2.13
N MET A 134 -15.06 13.07 2.56
CA MET A 134 -15.31 12.18 3.69
C MET A 134 -14.85 10.75 3.41
N ALA A 135 -15.18 10.18 2.24
CA ALA A 135 -14.72 8.86 1.83
C ALA A 135 -13.19 8.82 1.67
N LEU A 136 -12.58 9.86 1.08
CA LEU A 136 -11.14 10.01 1.00
C LEU A 136 -10.50 10.02 2.39
N GLY A 137 -11.08 10.74 3.35
CA GLY A 137 -10.61 10.76 4.74
C GLY A 137 -10.73 9.39 5.43
N ALA A 138 -11.80 8.65 5.18
CA ALA A 138 -12.01 7.32 5.74
C ALA A 138 -11.02 6.29 5.16
N LEU A 139 -10.85 6.29 3.84
CA LEU A 139 -9.84 5.46 3.16
C LEU A 139 -8.41 5.83 3.60
N GLY A 140 -8.13 7.13 3.80
CA GLY A 140 -6.86 7.60 4.33
C GLY A 140 -6.56 7.06 5.73
N ARG A 141 -7.57 6.96 6.61
CA ARG A 141 -7.41 6.34 7.93
C ARG A 141 -7.11 4.85 7.83
N LEU A 142 -7.79 4.12 6.94
CA LEU A 142 -7.53 2.70 6.71
C LEU A 142 -6.13 2.46 6.16
N LEU A 143 -5.71 3.26 5.18
CA LEU A 143 -4.38 3.17 4.58
C LEU A 143 -3.30 3.41 5.65
N ARG A 144 -3.45 4.47 6.46
CA ARG A 144 -2.55 4.76 7.57
C ARG A 144 -2.50 3.61 8.58
N GLY A 145 -3.65 3.05 8.95
CA GLY A 145 -3.72 1.92 9.88
C GLY A 145 -2.99 0.68 9.35
N PHE A 146 -3.20 0.36 8.08
CA PHE A 146 -2.50 -0.74 7.41
C PHE A 146 -0.98 -0.56 7.44
N TRP A 147 -0.48 0.62 7.06
CA TRP A 147 0.96 0.85 7.00
C TRP A 147 1.63 0.93 8.37
N ASN A 148 0.95 1.51 9.37
CA ASN A 148 1.46 1.46 10.73
C ASN A 148 1.58 0.01 11.23
N ALA A 149 0.60 -0.84 10.92
CA ALA A 149 0.67 -2.26 11.27
C ALA A 149 1.80 -2.99 10.53
N GLU A 150 2.01 -2.67 9.24
CA GLU A 150 3.09 -3.26 8.44
C GLU A 150 4.48 -2.81 8.94
N GLN A 151 4.66 -1.54 9.32
CA GLN A 151 5.89 -1.06 9.96
C GLN A 151 6.17 -1.78 11.28
N ASN A 152 5.16 -1.89 12.15
CA ASN A 152 5.30 -2.59 13.43
C ASN A 152 5.65 -4.06 13.24
N ARG A 153 5.04 -4.72 12.24
CA ARG A 153 5.36 -6.10 11.87
C ARG A 153 6.84 -6.23 11.47
N MET A 154 7.30 -5.39 10.56
CA MET A 154 8.70 -5.39 10.10
C MET A 154 9.69 -5.16 11.25
N LEU A 155 9.40 -4.22 12.15
CA LEU A 155 10.23 -3.97 13.33
C LEU A 155 10.30 -5.21 14.24
N SER A 156 9.16 -5.83 14.54
CA SER A 156 9.10 -7.03 15.39
C SER A 156 9.82 -8.25 14.79
N GLU A 157 9.79 -8.38 13.46
CA GLU A 157 10.49 -9.47 12.76
C GLU A 157 12.00 -9.21 12.70
N SER A 158 12.42 -7.95 12.52
CA SER A 158 13.83 -7.58 12.54
C SER A 158 14.48 -7.81 13.90
N GLU A 159 13.75 -7.64 15.01
CA GLU A 159 14.28 -7.89 16.35
C GLU A 159 14.54 -9.39 16.60
N ARG A 160 13.69 -10.26 16.04
CA ARG A 160 13.80 -11.72 16.17
C ARG A 160 14.95 -12.36 15.40
N VAL A 161 15.50 -11.67 14.41
CA VAL A 161 16.63 -12.16 13.59
C VAL A 161 17.98 -11.87 14.28
N VAL A 162 18.00 -11.05 15.32
CA VAL A 162 19.20 -10.66 16.07
C VAL A 162 19.44 -11.54 17.31
N GLU A 163 18.49 -12.39 17.69
CA GLU A 163 18.62 -13.44 18.73
C GLU A 163 19.02 -14.80 18.14
#